data_AF-A0A7S1T2P3-F1
#
_entry.id   AF-A0A7S1T2P3-F1
#
_cell.length_a   1.000
_cell.length_b   1.000
_cell.length_c   1.000
_cell.angle_alpha   90.00
_cell.angle_beta   90.00
_cell.angle_gamma   90.00
#
_symmetry.space_group_name_H-M   'P 1'
#
loop_
_entity.id
_entity.type
_entity.pdbx_description
1 polymer ?
#
loop_
_entity_poly.entity_id
_entity_poly.type
_entity_poly.pdbx_seq_one_letter_code
_entity_poly.pdbx_strand_id
1 'polypeptide(L)'
;GGDVLIKNTILKSDHFPGCQNMKLTPLIDGAPNFRQVRGLPVYGVAIPTVKGLRTVLDVLGAGRGGRKVLWHNMREEPVIYINGAPYVVRESTNPLANLEYTGIDRARVEQMEDRLKADILAEAQVMHNTILVADEDDNFNVINKWESVTEVDVQTPLEVYAELQADGYDVDYFRVPVTDEKAPKERDCDELVRRCWNPTPGAAVVFNCQMGRGRTTTGMIIGSILMLERLKRSPDGQEHIPAWFPSHDGGSRMLLPTSAEGEVKAVCFACW
;
A
#
# COMPACT_ATOMS: atom_id res chain seq x y z
N GLY A 1 -6.14 -26.18 11.04
CA GLY A 1 -6.61 -24.78 10.90
C GLY A 1 -5.47 -23.92 11.32
N GLY A 2 -5.10 -22.96 10.48
CA GLY A 2 -3.98 -22.06 10.72
C GLY A 2 -4.29 -20.96 11.73
N ASP A 3 -3.32 -20.11 12.01
CA ASP A 3 -3.44 -18.97 12.92
C ASP A 3 -4.17 -17.78 12.28
N VAL A 4 -4.08 -17.65 10.96
CA VAL A 4 -4.68 -16.59 10.13
C VAL A 4 -5.68 -17.19 9.13
N LEU A 5 -5.32 -18.30 8.48
CA LEU A 5 -6.26 -19.09 7.68
C LEU A 5 -7.08 -20.01 8.59
N ILE A 6 -8.08 -19.42 9.22
CA ILE A 6 -8.96 -20.10 10.18
C ILE A 6 -10.17 -20.75 9.48
N LYS A 7 -10.88 -21.63 10.20
CA LYS A 7 -12.14 -22.20 9.71
C LYS A 7 -13.11 -21.08 9.31
N ASN A 8 -13.82 -21.28 8.19
CA ASN A 8 -14.76 -20.32 7.59
C ASN A 8 -14.11 -19.05 7.01
N THR A 9 -12.84 -19.13 6.60
CA THR A 9 -12.20 -18.10 5.78
C THR A 9 -11.80 -18.65 4.42
N ILE A 10 -11.66 -17.76 3.45
CA ILE A 10 -11.20 -18.06 2.09
C ILE A 10 -10.07 -17.11 1.69
N LEU A 11 -9.21 -17.58 0.79
CA LEU A 11 -8.23 -16.74 0.10
C LEU A 11 -8.85 -16.17 -1.16
N LYS A 12 -9.29 -14.92 -1.12
CA LYS A 12 -9.93 -14.27 -2.26
C LYS A 12 -8.92 -13.42 -3.03
N SER A 13 -8.93 -13.52 -4.35
CA SER A 13 -8.17 -12.60 -5.21
C SER A 13 -8.61 -11.16 -4.97
N ASP A 14 -7.63 -10.27 -4.86
CA ASP A 14 -7.88 -8.83 -4.83
C ASP A 14 -8.23 -8.27 -6.21
N HIS A 15 -7.89 -8.99 -7.28
CA HIS A 15 -8.25 -8.62 -8.64
C HIS A 15 -9.61 -9.24 -8.98
N PHE A 16 -10.52 -8.41 -9.47
CA PHE A 16 -11.86 -8.79 -9.87
C PHE A 16 -12.31 -7.98 -11.10
N PRO A 17 -13.30 -8.45 -11.87
CA PRO A 17 -13.84 -7.71 -13.00
C PRO A 17 -14.28 -6.30 -12.60
N GLY A 18 -13.80 -5.29 -13.31
CA GLY A 18 -14.09 -3.88 -13.00
C GLY A 18 -13.21 -3.24 -11.92
N CYS A 19 -12.22 -3.94 -11.36
CA CYS A 19 -11.22 -3.30 -10.48
C CYS A 19 -10.40 -2.20 -11.20
N GLN A 20 -10.27 -2.29 -12.52
CA GLN A 20 -9.68 -1.26 -13.38
C GLN A 20 -10.73 -0.23 -13.83
N ASN A 21 -10.47 1.04 -13.54
CA ASN A 21 -11.17 2.17 -14.13
C ASN A 21 -10.61 2.47 -15.53
N MET A 22 -11.38 2.14 -16.56
CA MET A 22 -10.99 2.32 -17.96
C MET A 22 -10.81 3.79 -18.40
N LYS A 23 -11.19 4.76 -17.56
CA LYS A 23 -10.98 6.19 -17.82
C LYS A 23 -9.60 6.68 -17.39
N LEU A 24 -8.87 5.92 -16.56
CA LEU A 24 -7.53 6.26 -16.12
C LEU A 24 -6.51 5.78 -17.16
N THR A 25 -5.59 6.66 -17.53
CA THR A 25 -4.47 6.34 -18.42
C THR A 25 -3.14 6.69 -17.74
N PRO A 26 -2.08 5.90 -17.97
CA PRO A 26 -2.05 4.70 -18.82
C PRO A 26 -2.72 3.48 -18.18
N LEU A 27 -3.15 2.52 -19.01
CA LEU A 27 -3.57 1.19 -18.57
C LEU A 27 -2.33 0.30 -18.49
N ILE A 28 -2.05 -0.24 -17.30
CA ILE A 28 -0.92 -1.15 -17.08
C ILE A 28 -1.47 -2.51 -16.66
N ASP A 29 -1.15 -3.53 -17.45
CA ASP A 29 -1.52 -4.92 -17.17
C ASP A 29 -1.01 -5.35 -15.79
N GLY A 30 -1.90 -5.91 -14.97
CA GLY A 30 -1.59 -6.30 -13.60
C GLY A 30 -1.36 -5.15 -12.61
N ALA A 31 -1.49 -3.87 -12.99
CA ALA A 31 -1.33 -2.73 -12.08
C ALA A 31 -2.52 -1.75 -12.18
N PRO A 32 -3.69 -2.12 -11.62
CA PRO A 32 -4.91 -1.39 -11.92
C PRO A 32 -4.87 0.06 -11.40
N ASN A 33 -5.60 0.97 -12.04
CA ASN A 33 -5.77 2.35 -11.61
C ASN A 33 -4.47 3.15 -11.41
N PHE A 34 -3.38 2.74 -12.07
CA PHE A 34 -2.14 3.48 -12.11
C PHE A 34 -2.37 4.89 -12.69
N ARG A 35 -1.93 5.92 -11.97
CA ARG A 35 -2.09 7.32 -12.37
C ARG A 35 -1.05 8.21 -11.69
N GLN A 36 -0.80 9.36 -12.30
CA GLN A 36 0.10 10.39 -11.77
C GLN A 36 -0.67 11.68 -11.46
N VAL A 37 -0.29 12.38 -10.40
CA VAL A 37 -0.71 13.76 -10.15
C VAL A 37 -0.02 14.68 -11.15
N ARG A 38 -0.80 15.47 -11.90
CA ARG A 38 -0.25 16.36 -12.94
C ARG A 38 0.80 17.31 -12.36
N GLY A 39 2.01 17.25 -12.92
CA GLY A 39 3.12 18.15 -12.56
C GLY A 39 3.88 17.76 -11.29
N LEU A 40 3.51 16.65 -10.62
CA LEU A 40 4.20 16.16 -9.43
C LEU A 40 4.64 14.70 -9.63
N PRO A 41 5.78 14.27 -9.07
CA PRO A 41 6.23 12.88 -9.11
C PRO A 41 5.48 12.01 -8.10
N VAL A 42 4.16 12.21 -7.98
CA VAL A 42 3.26 11.52 -7.05
C VAL A 42 2.33 10.62 -7.85
N TYR A 43 2.28 9.35 -7.50
CA TYR A 43 1.57 8.31 -8.23
C TYR A 43 0.66 7.52 -7.31
N GLY A 44 -0.44 7.00 -7.87
CA GLY A 44 -1.34 6.09 -7.20
C GLY A 44 -1.61 4.87 -8.05
N VAL A 45 -1.80 3.72 -7.41
CA VAL A 45 -2.13 2.45 -8.06
C VAL A 45 -2.99 1.58 -7.14
N ALA A 46 -3.78 0.68 -7.71
CA ALA A 46 -4.37 -0.46 -6.98
C ALA A 46 -3.28 -1.47 -6.61
N ILE A 47 -3.61 -2.52 -5.85
CA ILE A 47 -2.64 -3.57 -5.53
C ILE A 47 -2.19 -4.24 -6.83
N PRO A 48 -0.90 -4.19 -7.21
CA PRO A 48 -0.46 -4.79 -8.47
C PRO A 48 -0.10 -6.27 -8.27
N THR A 49 -0.13 -7.05 -9.34
CA THR A 49 0.57 -8.33 -9.44
C THR A 49 2.08 -8.11 -9.45
N VAL A 50 2.89 -9.15 -9.22
CA VAL A 50 4.36 -9.05 -9.30
C VAL A 50 4.82 -8.57 -10.69
N LYS A 51 4.19 -9.06 -11.77
CA LYS A 51 4.43 -8.57 -13.13
C LYS A 51 4.04 -7.09 -13.29
N GLY A 52 2.91 -6.69 -12.72
CA GLY A 52 2.44 -5.31 -12.70
C GLY A 52 3.41 -4.38 -11.95
N LEU A 53 3.95 -4.82 -10.81
CA LEU A 53 4.97 -4.09 -10.04
C LEU A 53 6.20 -3.80 -10.90
N ARG A 54 6.76 -4.82 -11.56
CA ARG A 54 7.92 -4.65 -12.46
C ARG A 54 7.62 -3.64 -13.57
N THR A 55 6.47 -3.77 -14.21
CA THR A 55 6.06 -2.86 -15.29
C THR A 55 5.92 -1.42 -14.80
N VAL A 56 5.32 -1.20 -13.62
CA VAL A 56 5.23 0.14 -13.01
C VAL A 56 6.63 0.70 -12.72
N LEU A 57 7.51 -0.11 -12.13
CA LEU A 57 8.88 0.31 -11.81
C LEU A 57 9.69 0.63 -13.07
N ASP A 58 9.53 -0.13 -14.16
CA ASP A 58 10.13 0.16 -15.46
C ASP A 58 9.60 1.49 -16.04
N VAL A 59 8.29 1.71 -16.00
CA VAL A 59 7.64 2.97 -16.45
C VAL A 59 8.16 4.17 -15.65
N LEU A 60 8.42 3.98 -14.35
CA LEU A 60 8.99 5.02 -13.49
C LEU A 60 10.50 5.21 -13.69
N GLY A 61 11.18 4.34 -14.44
CA GLY A 61 12.62 4.39 -14.66
C GLY A 61 13.44 3.91 -13.46
N ALA A 62 12.88 3.04 -12.62
CA ALA A 62 13.50 2.59 -11.38
C ALA A 62 14.52 1.47 -11.55
N GLY A 63 14.56 0.84 -12.72
CA GLY A 63 15.49 -0.24 -13.03
C GLY A 63 16.96 0.22 -13.03
N ARG A 64 17.86 -0.67 -12.61
CA ARG A 64 19.32 -0.47 -12.58
C ARG A 64 19.76 0.77 -11.82
N GLY A 65 19.04 1.12 -10.75
CA GLY A 65 19.33 2.30 -9.94
C GLY A 65 19.02 3.64 -10.62
N GLY A 66 18.20 3.65 -11.69
CA GLY A 66 17.92 4.87 -12.46
C GLY A 66 17.15 5.93 -11.67
N ARG A 67 16.10 5.52 -10.95
CA ARG A 67 15.25 6.42 -10.18
C ARG A 67 14.78 5.77 -8.89
N LYS A 68 14.94 6.48 -7.78
CA LYS A 68 14.37 6.08 -6.49
C LYS A 68 12.84 6.08 -6.54
N VAL A 69 12.21 4.99 -6.10
CA VAL A 69 10.75 4.90 -5.93
C VAL A 69 10.43 4.65 -4.46
N LEU A 70 9.76 5.60 -3.80
CA LEU A 70 9.22 5.42 -2.45
C LEU A 70 7.81 4.83 -2.57
N TRP A 71 7.67 3.54 -2.26
CA TRP A 71 6.43 2.81 -2.41
C TRP A 71 5.72 2.64 -1.06
N HIS A 72 4.52 3.21 -0.95
CA HIS A 72 3.71 3.19 0.27
C HIS A 72 2.48 2.31 0.09
N ASN A 73 2.46 1.16 0.75
CA ASN A 73 1.28 0.30 0.81
C ASN A 73 0.40 0.71 1.98
N MET A 74 -0.78 1.23 1.67
CA MET A 74 -1.69 1.84 2.64
C MET A 74 -2.69 0.84 3.27
N ARG A 75 -2.50 -0.47 3.05
CA ARG A 75 -3.47 -1.48 3.49
C ARG A 75 -3.33 -1.85 4.95
N GLU A 76 -4.43 -2.00 5.66
CA GLU A 76 -4.43 -2.60 7.00
C GLU A 76 -4.67 -4.12 6.96
N GLU A 77 -5.18 -4.63 5.83
CA GLU A 77 -5.47 -6.06 5.65
C GLU A 77 -4.19 -6.82 5.26
N PRO A 78 -3.90 -8.00 5.84
CA PRO A 78 -2.78 -8.83 5.39
C PRO A 78 -2.98 -9.28 3.95
N VAL A 79 -1.94 -9.14 3.13
CA VAL A 79 -1.92 -9.53 1.72
C VAL A 79 -0.90 -10.64 1.54
N ILE A 80 -1.21 -11.59 0.65
CA ILE A 80 -0.26 -12.61 0.22
C ILE A 80 -0.24 -12.67 -1.30
N TYR A 81 0.92 -12.91 -1.89
CA TYR A 81 1.06 -13.20 -3.30
C TYR A 81 1.09 -14.71 -3.50
N ILE A 82 0.25 -15.23 -4.40
CA ILE A 82 0.26 -16.63 -4.84
C ILE A 82 0.42 -16.63 -6.36
N ASN A 83 1.45 -17.30 -6.88
CA ASN A 83 1.80 -17.30 -8.31
C ASN A 83 1.91 -15.86 -8.88
N GLY A 84 2.40 -14.92 -8.05
CA GLY A 84 2.54 -13.51 -8.39
C GLY A 84 1.25 -12.69 -8.42
N ALA A 85 0.08 -13.27 -8.10
CA ALA A 85 -1.19 -12.55 -7.97
C ALA A 85 -1.53 -12.26 -6.49
N PRO A 86 -2.10 -11.08 -6.16
CA PRO A 86 -2.41 -10.71 -4.78
C PRO A 86 -3.74 -11.31 -4.29
N TYR A 87 -3.71 -11.89 -3.09
CA TYR A 87 -4.84 -12.48 -2.38
C TYR A 87 -4.96 -11.89 -0.97
N VAL A 88 -6.18 -11.92 -0.44
CA VAL A 88 -6.54 -11.46 0.90
C VAL A 88 -7.47 -12.47 1.56
N VAL A 89 -7.39 -12.57 2.89
CA VAL A 89 -8.31 -13.40 3.68
C VAL A 89 -9.69 -12.72 3.78
N ARG A 90 -10.75 -13.49 3.56
CA ARG A 90 -12.15 -13.06 3.69
C ARG A 90 -12.94 -14.08 4.48
N GLU A 91 -14.04 -13.65 5.12
CA GLU A 91 -15.02 -14.59 5.67
C GLU A 91 -15.73 -15.33 4.55
N SER A 92 -15.88 -16.65 4.67
CA SER A 92 -16.59 -17.46 3.68
C SER A 92 -18.07 -17.08 3.56
N THR A 93 -18.67 -16.57 4.64
CA THR A 93 -20.06 -16.10 4.70
C THR A 93 -20.26 -14.70 4.13
N ASN A 94 -19.20 -13.89 4.05
CA ASN A 94 -19.25 -12.54 3.52
C ASN A 94 -17.97 -12.20 2.72
N PRO A 95 -17.74 -12.91 1.60
CA PRO A 95 -16.44 -12.87 0.90
C PRO A 95 -16.15 -11.53 0.24
N LEU A 96 -17.16 -10.68 0.05
CA LEU A 96 -17.03 -9.37 -0.59
C LEU A 96 -16.71 -8.23 0.40
N ALA A 97 -16.88 -8.45 1.72
CA ALA A 97 -16.60 -7.43 2.73
C ALA A 97 -15.17 -7.51 3.26
N ASN A 98 -14.56 -6.35 3.53
CA ASN A 98 -13.23 -6.27 4.13
C ASN A 98 -13.29 -6.74 5.60
N LEU A 99 -12.29 -7.52 6.01
CA LEU A 99 -12.04 -7.77 7.43
C LEU A 99 -11.40 -6.51 8.02
N GLU A 100 -12.09 -5.85 8.95
CA GLU A 100 -11.62 -4.63 9.58
C GLU A 100 -10.66 -4.94 10.75
N TYR A 101 -9.43 -4.48 10.66
CA TYR A 101 -8.43 -4.55 11.73
C TYR A 101 -8.15 -3.15 12.29
N THR A 102 -9.17 -2.54 12.90
CA THR A 102 -9.11 -1.12 13.27
C THR A 102 -7.87 -0.79 14.10
N GLY A 103 -6.97 0.02 13.54
CA GLY A 103 -5.82 0.51 14.27
C GLY A 103 -4.65 -0.43 14.47
N ILE A 104 -4.57 -1.48 13.66
CA ILE A 104 -3.41 -2.35 13.59
C ILE A 104 -2.16 -1.55 13.18
N ASP A 105 -1.00 -1.90 13.75
CA ASP A 105 0.26 -1.29 13.35
C ASP A 105 0.99 -2.13 12.29
N ARG A 106 1.99 -1.51 11.65
CA ARG A 106 2.77 -2.13 10.57
C ARG A 106 3.31 -3.51 10.96
N ALA A 107 4.01 -3.59 12.10
CA ALA A 107 4.70 -4.80 12.53
C ALA A 107 3.71 -5.95 12.75
N ARG A 108 2.52 -5.63 13.27
CA ARG A 108 1.45 -6.61 13.44
C ARG A 108 0.88 -7.10 12.11
N VAL A 109 0.68 -6.21 11.13
CA VAL A 109 0.21 -6.63 9.80
C VAL A 109 1.24 -7.52 9.11
N GLU A 110 2.51 -7.12 9.09
CA GLU A 110 3.59 -7.90 8.46
C GLU A 110 3.72 -9.29 9.13
N GLN A 111 3.62 -9.36 10.46
CA GLN A 111 3.60 -10.64 11.18
C GLN A 111 2.39 -11.52 10.80
N MET A 112 1.23 -10.92 10.53
CA MET A 112 0.06 -11.67 10.07
C MET A 112 0.27 -12.20 8.64
N GLU A 113 0.99 -11.48 7.79
CA GLU A 113 1.34 -11.95 6.44
C GLU A 113 2.30 -13.14 6.49
N ASP A 114 3.30 -13.10 7.38
CA ASP A 114 4.22 -14.24 7.60
C ASP A 114 3.49 -15.49 8.09
N ARG A 115 2.55 -15.32 9.03
CA ARG A 115 1.72 -16.43 9.53
C ARG A 115 0.78 -16.96 8.45
N LEU A 116 0.18 -16.06 7.66
CA LEU A 116 -0.67 -16.45 6.54
C LEU A 116 0.11 -17.28 5.51
N LYS A 117 1.33 -16.87 5.17
CA LYS A 117 2.22 -17.67 4.32
C LYS A 117 2.46 -19.06 4.92
N ALA A 118 2.81 -19.14 6.21
CA ALA A 118 3.04 -20.42 6.88
C ALA A 118 1.79 -21.33 6.87
N ASP A 119 0.61 -20.76 7.12
CA ASP A 119 -0.67 -21.48 7.07
C ASP A 119 -0.96 -22.04 5.68
N ILE A 120 -0.76 -21.23 4.63
CA ILE A 120 -0.96 -21.63 3.23
C ILE A 120 -0.04 -22.79 2.87
N LEU A 121 1.25 -22.70 3.21
CA LEU A 121 2.23 -23.74 2.90
C LEU A 121 1.93 -25.04 3.67
N ALA A 122 1.50 -24.94 4.93
CA ALA A 122 1.10 -26.11 5.71
C ALA A 122 -0.15 -26.78 5.13
N GLU A 123 -1.15 -26.01 4.69
CA GLU A 123 -2.34 -26.55 4.04
C GLU A 123 -1.99 -27.19 2.69
N ALA A 124 -1.18 -26.52 1.88
CA ALA A 124 -0.74 -27.03 0.58
C ALA A 124 0.03 -28.36 0.70
N GLN A 125 0.87 -28.53 1.71
CA GLN A 125 1.58 -29.80 1.96
C GLN A 125 0.63 -30.97 2.19
N VAL A 126 -0.50 -30.74 2.87
CA VAL A 126 -1.54 -31.76 3.08
C VAL A 126 -2.36 -31.99 1.80
N MET A 127 -2.52 -30.94 0.99
CA MET A 127 -3.35 -30.92 -0.21
C MET A 127 -2.51 -31.11 -1.50
N HIS A 128 -1.46 -31.93 -1.45
CA HIS A 128 -0.62 -32.28 -2.61
C HIS A 128 -0.06 -31.07 -3.39
N ASN A 129 0.47 -30.08 -2.66
CA ASN A 129 0.98 -28.81 -3.19
C ASN A 129 -0.09 -27.99 -3.93
N THR A 130 -1.33 -28.03 -3.45
CA THR A 130 -2.41 -27.17 -3.97
C THR A 130 -3.11 -26.43 -2.86
N ILE A 131 -3.58 -25.22 -3.15
CA ILE A 131 -4.37 -24.40 -2.22
C ILE A 131 -5.66 -23.95 -2.90
N LEU A 132 -6.75 -23.92 -2.13
CA LEU A 132 -8.03 -23.42 -2.62
C LEU A 132 -8.05 -21.90 -2.50
N VAL A 133 -8.31 -21.22 -3.60
CA VAL A 133 -8.50 -19.77 -3.65
C VAL A 133 -9.82 -19.45 -4.33
N ALA A 134 -10.27 -18.20 -4.18
CA ALA A 134 -11.53 -17.71 -4.71
C ALA A 134 -11.32 -16.50 -5.62
N ASP A 135 -11.95 -16.52 -6.79
CA ASP A 135 -12.00 -15.41 -7.76
C ASP A 135 -13.44 -14.93 -7.95
N GLU A 136 -13.60 -13.79 -8.61
CA GLU A 136 -14.89 -13.31 -9.11
C GLU A 136 -14.95 -13.49 -10.63
N ASP A 137 -16.03 -14.11 -11.14
CA ASP A 137 -16.31 -14.18 -12.58
C ASP A 137 -16.91 -12.86 -13.12
N ASP A 138 -17.08 -12.75 -14.45
CA ASP A 138 -17.66 -11.56 -15.08
C ASP A 138 -19.10 -11.23 -14.65
N ASN A 139 -19.78 -12.18 -14.00
CA ASN A 139 -21.11 -12.00 -13.42
C ASN A 139 -21.05 -11.70 -11.91
N PHE A 140 -19.87 -11.42 -11.36
CA PHE A 140 -19.59 -11.15 -9.94
C PHE A 140 -19.92 -12.33 -9.01
N ASN A 141 -19.93 -13.56 -9.52
CA ASN A 141 -20.04 -14.75 -8.69
C ASN A 141 -18.66 -15.12 -8.14
N VAL A 142 -18.61 -15.45 -6.85
CA VAL A 142 -17.41 -16.00 -6.23
C VAL A 142 -17.25 -17.46 -6.65
N ILE A 143 -16.16 -17.77 -7.35
CA ILE A 143 -15.81 -19.11 -7.83
C ILE A 143 -14.54 -19.59 -7.15
N ASN A 144 -14.52 -20.86 -6.75
CA ASN A 144 -13.32 -21.45 -6.16
C ASN A 144 -12.47 -22.13 -7.24
N LYS A 145 -11.15 -22.00 -7.11
CA LYS A 145 -10.17 -22.64 -7.97
C LYS A 145 -9.03 -23.22 -7.12
N TRP A 146 -8.45 -24.32 -7.59
CA TRP A 146 -7.24 -24.89 -7.02
C TRP A 146 -6.02 -24.30 -7.72
N GLU A 147 -5.11 -23.73 -6.95
CA GLU A 147 -3.83 -23.25 -7.44
C GLU A 147 -2.73 -24.22 -6.99
N SER A 148 -1.87 -24.63 -7.92
CA SER A 148 -0.66 -25.39 -7.56
C SER A 148 0.37 -24.41 -7.02
N VAL A 149 0.97 -24.75 -5.87
CA VAL A 149 1.90 -23.88 -5.16
C VAL A 149 3.04 -24.65 -4.52
N THR A 150 4.23 -24.07 -4.59
CA THR A 150 5.41 -24.43 -3.81
C THR A 150 5.81 -23.26 -2.89
N GLU A 151 6.88 -23.42 -2.12
CA GLU A 151 7.36 -22.36 -1.21
C GLU A 151 7.70 -21.05 -1.92
N VAL A 152 8.22 -21.12 -3.15
CA VAL A 152 8.60 -19.93 -3.93
C VAL A 152 7.40 -19.22 -4.55
N ASP A 153 6.27 -19.91 -4.66
CA ASP A 153 5.06 -19.37 -5.29
C ASP A 153 4.19 -18.57 -4.32
N VAL A 154 4.47 -18.67 -3.01
CA VAL A 154 3.73 -17.99 -1.94
C VAL A 154 4.64 -16.97 -1.27
N GLN A 155 4.35 -15.68 -1.45
CA GLN A 155 5.24 -14.60 -1.02
C GLN A 155 4.49 -13.53 -0.24
N THR A 156 5.09 -13.03 0.85
CA THR A 156 4.60 -11.81 1.50
C THR A 156 4.97 -10.58 0.67
N PRO A 157 4.31 -9.42 0.87
CA PRO A 157 4.72 -8.19 0.21
C PRO A 157 6.19 -7.86 0.48
N LEU A 158 6.68 -8.03 1.71
CA LEU A 158 8.09 -7.78 2.03
C LEU A 158 9.04 -8.62 1.18
N GLU A 159 8.75 -9.90 0.99
CA GLU A 159 9.54 -10.80 0.14
C GLU A 159 9.52 -10.36 -1.32
N VAL A 160 8.33 -10.02 -1.86
CA VAL A 160 8.19 -9.51 -3.23
C VAL A 160 9.04 -8.26 -3.46
N TYR A 161 9.01 -7.27 -2.57
CA TYR A 161 9.81 -6.06 -2.73
C TYR A 161 11.31 -6.31 -2.51
N ALA A 162 11.70 -7.24 -1.64
CA ALA A 162 13.09 -7.65 -1.49
C ALA A 162 13.63 -8.29 -2.78
N GLU A 163 12.83 -9.11 -3.46
CA GLU A 163 13.20 -9.68 -4.77
C GLU A 163 13.31 -8.61 -5.86
N LEU A 164 12.38 -7.65 -5.91
CA LEU A 164 12.47 -6.53 -6.84
C LEU A 164 13.76 -5.71 -6.62
N GLN A 165 14.16 -5.49 -5.38
CA GLN A 165 15.44 -4.85 -5.05
C GLN A 165 16.64 -5.69 -5.52
N ALA A 166 16.59 -7.02 -5.30
CA ALA A 166 17.63 -7.94 -5.76
C ALA A 166 17.77 -7.96 -7.29
N ASP A 167 16.67 -7.76 -8.02
CA ASP A 167 16.65 -7.62 -9.48
C ASP A 167 17.14 -6.24 -9.99
N GLY A 168 17.55 -5.36 -9.08
CA GLY A 168 18.18 -4.09 -9.40
C GLY A 168 17.22 -2.91 -9.52
N TYR A 169 15.97 -3.04 -9.05
CA TYR A 169 15.07 -1.89 -8.93
C TYR A 169 15.38 -1.07 -7.68
N ASP A 170 15.50 0.25 -7.81
CA ASP A 170 15.64 1.15 -6.66
C ASP A 170 14.28 1.53 -6.06
N VAL A 171 13.62 0.53 -5.46
CA VAL A 171 12.35 0.68 -4.76
C VAL A 171 12.54 0.60 -3.25
N ASP A 172 11.95 1.53 -2.51
CA ASP A 172 11.89 1.55 -1.05
C ASP A 172 10.42 1.35 -0.63
N TYR A 173 10.10 0.11 -0.27
CA TYR A 173 8.78 -0.30 0.17
C TYR A 173 8.55 -0.01 1.65
N PHE A 174 7.37 0.51 1.97
CA PHE A 174 6.94 0.69 3.34
C PHE A 174 5.43 0.52 3.49
N ARG A 175 5.05 -0.13 4.59
CA ARG A 175 3.67 -0.40 4.96
C ARG A 175 3.13 0.66 5.92
N VAL A 176 2.05 1.34 5.53
CA VAL A 176 1.35 2.35 6.32
C VAL A 176 -0.12 1.93 6.47
N PRO A 177 -0.48 1.11 7.48
CA PRO A 177 -1.82 0.51 7.56
C PRO A 177 -2.90 1.54 7.94
N VAL A 178 -3.45 2.20 6.93
CA VAL A 178 -4.54 3.16 7.11
C VAL A 178 -5.87 2.42 7.11
N THR A 179 -6.70 2.69 8.11
CA THR A 179 -8.05 2.11 8.20
C THR A 179 -8.92 2.55 7.03
N ASP A 180 -9.65 1.60 6.45
CA ASP A 180 -10.45 1.87 5.26
C ASP A 180 -11.52 2.93 5.54
N GLU A 181 -11.74 3.80 4.56
CA GLU A 181 -12.68 4.94 4.62
C GLU A 181 -12.50 5.90 5.82
N LYS A 182 -11.37 5.84 6.53
CA LYS A 182 -11.04 6.74 7.64
C LYS A 182 -9.80 7.56 7.34
N ALA A 183 -9.67 8.69 8.04
CA ALA A 183 -8.44 9.46 8.02
C ALA A 183 -7.29 8.64 8.63
N PRO A 184 -6.04 8.79 8.12
CA PRO A 184 -4.89 8.15 8.75
C PRO A 184 -4.76 8.62 10.20
N LYS A 185 -4.30 7.73 11.07
CA LYS A 185 -4.02 8.09 12.47
C LYS A 185 -2.81 9.02 12.53
N GLU A 186 -2.68 9.75 13.63
CA GLU A 186 -1.56 10.67 13.86
C GLU A 186 -0.20 10.00 13.58
N ARG A 187 0.02 8.78 14.10
CA ARG A 187 1.23 7.99 13.86
C ARG A 187 1.48 7.70 12.37
N ASP A 188 0.44 7.36 11.62
CA ASP A 188 0.55 7.03 10.19
C ASP A 188 0.80 8.30 9.36
N CYS A 189 0.14 9.41 9.71
CA CYS A 189 0.42 10.73 9.16
C CYS A 189 1.88 11.12 9.39
N ASP A 190 2.38 10.97 10.61
CA ASP A 190 3.76 11.28 10.96
C ASP A 190 4.76 10.49 10.10
N GLU A 191 4.50 9.21 9.90
CA GLU A 191 5.34 8.36 9.06
C GLU A 191 5.32 8.79 7.60
N LEU A 192 4.13 9.10 7.06
CA LEU A 192 3.99 9.64 5.71
C LEU A 192 4.77 10.95 5.53
N VAL A 193 4.72 11.86 6.51
CA VAL A 193 5.49 13.10 6.47
C VAL A 193 6.99 12.79 6.49
N ARG A 194 7.47 11.94 7.41
CA ARG A 194 8.91 11.62 7.49
C ARG A 194 9.45 11.08 6.17
N ARG A 195 8.71 10.16 5.53
CA ARG A 195 9.11 9.55 4.27
C ARG A 195 8.99 10.50 3.07
N CYS A 196 7.96 11.34 3.05
CA CYS A 196 7.64 12.17 1.89
C CYS A 196 8.16 13.61 1.97
N TRP A 197 8.69 14.07 3.12
CA TRP A 197 9.14 15.45 3.29
C TRP A 197 10.37 15.79 2.45
N ASN A 198 11.38 14.92 2.47
CA ASN A 198 12.63 15.13 1.76
C ASN A 198 13.05 13.91 0.93
N PRO A 199 12.23 13.49 -0.06
CA PRO A 199 12.61 12.41 -0.95
C PRO A 199 13.84 12.83 -1.77
N THR A 200 14.64 11.83 -2.15
CA THR A 200 15.77 11.99 -3.08
C THR A 200 15.33 12.81 -4.30
N PRO A 201 16.13 13.80 -4.77
CA PRO A 201 15.77 14.58 -5.94
C PRO A 201 15.37 13.70 -7.13
N GLY A 202 14.22 14.00 -7.72
CA GLY A 202 13.67 13.22 -8.82
C GLY A 202 12.98 11.91 -8.42
N ALA A 203 12.95 11.50 -7.15
CA ALA A 203 12.27 10.26 -6.73
C ALA A 203 10.78 10.27 -7.11
N ALA A 204 10.23 9.08 -7.38
CA ALA A 204 8.79 8.87 -7.49
C ALA A 204 8.21 8.50 -6.12
N VAL A 205 7.07 9.10 -5.75
CA VAL A 205 6.32 8.74 -4.54
C VAL A 205 5.05 8.01 -4.96
N VAL A 206 4.96 6.72 -4.66
CA VAL A 206 3.87 5.84 -5.06
C VAL A 206 3.03 5.46 -3.83
N PHE A 207 1.71 5.51 -3.98
CA PHE A 207 0.76 5.05 -2.98
C PHE A 207 -0.12 3.94 -3.57
N ASN A 208 -0.32 2.85 -2.82
CA ASN A 208 -1.27 1.82 -3.21
C ASN A 208 -2.18 1.40 -2.06
N CYS A 209 -3.38 0.96 -2.42
CA CYS A 209 -4.29 0.22 -1.53
C CYS A 209 -4.92 -0.92 -2.34
N GLN A 210 -6.04 -1.50 -1.90
CA GLN A 210 -6.72 -2.56 -2.66
C GLN A 210 -7.10 -2.07 -4.07
N MET A 211 -8.07 -1.15 -4.18
CA MET A 211 -8.57 -0.67 -5.48
C MET A 211 -7.86 0.57 -6.02
N GLY A 212 -6.90 1.15 -5.30
CA GLY A 212 -6.26 2.39 -5.74
C GLY A 212 -7.16 3.62 -5.65
N ARG A 213 -8.21 3.58 -4.81
CA ARG A 213 -9.24 4.62 -4.67
C ARG A 213 -9.06 5.44 -3.39
N GLY A 214 -9.80 5.14 -2.30
CA GLY A 214 -9.86 5.96 -1.09
C GLY A 214 -8.49 6.20 -0.45
N ARG A 215 -7.92 5.17 0.20
CA ARG A 215 -6.61 5.22 0.86
C ARG A 215 -5.50 5.76 -0.04
N THR A 216 -5.38 5.22 -1.27
CA THR A 216 -4.41 5.71 -2.27
C THR A 216 -4.57 7.20 -2.56
N THR A 217 -5.79 7.69 -2.77
CA THR A 217 -6.01 9.11 -3.07
C THR A 217 -5.67 9.98 -1.87
N THR A 218 -5.99 9.54 -0.64
CA THR A 218 -5.57 10.22 0.59
C THR A 218 -4.04 10.34 0.66
N GLY A 219 -3.31 9.24 0.42
CA GLY A 219 -1.84 9.26 0.36
C GLY A 219 -1.31 10.20 -0.72
N MET A 220 -1.88 10.17 -1.93
CA MET A 220 -1.51 11.06 -3.03
C MET A 220 -1.74 12.53 -2.68
N ILE A 221 -2.85 12.87 -2.01
CA ILE A 221 -3.14 14.25 -1.56
C ILE A 221 -2.08 14.70 -0.55
N ILE A 222 -1.81 13.88 0.46
CA ILE A 222 -0.78 14.17 1.48
C ILE A 222 0.58 14.37 0.81
N GLY A 223 1.04 13.43 -0.01
CA GLY A 223 2.32 13.53 -0.73
C GLY A 223 2.39 14.76 -1.63
N SER A 224 1.29 15.13 -2.28
CA SER A 224 1.22 16.33 -3.13
C SER A 224 1.35 17.62 -2.33
N ILE A 225 0.65 17.72 -1.19
CA ILE A 225 0.72 18.88 -0.31
C ILE A 225 2.15 19.05 0.23
N LEU A 226 2.77 17.97 0.70
CA LEU A 226 4.14 18.00 1.23
C LEU A 226 5.15 18.42 0.16
N MET A 227 5.02 17.89 -1.06
CA MET A 227 5.91 18.24 -2.16
C MET A 227 5.73 19.70 -2.60
N LEU A 228 4.49 20.18 -2.70
CA LEU A 228 4.21 21.58 -3.05
C LEU A 228 4.72 22.55 -1.98
N GLU A 229 4.60 22.19 -0.71
CA GLU A 229 5.11 23.01 0.39
C GLU A 229 6.64 23.10 0.35
N ARG A 230 7.33 21.99 0.10
CA ARG A 230 8.79 21.98 -0.11
C ARG A 230 9.21 22.87 -1.28
N LEU A 231 8.53 22.76 -2.41
CA LEU A 231 8.83 23.55 -3.62
C LEU A 231 8.65 25.07 -3.40
N LYS A 232 7.77 25.48 -2.48
CA LYS A 232 7.62 26.90 -2.09
C LYS A 232 8.74 27.39 -1.19
N ARG A 233 9.22 26.55 -0.25
CA ARG A 233 10.18 26.95 0.79
C ARG A 233 11.62 26.94 0.32
N SER A 234 12.00 25.98 -0.52
CA SER A 234 13.34 25.89 -1.09
C SER A 234 13.31 25.46 -2.55
N PRO A 235 13.47 26.39 -3.51
CA PRO A 235 13.69 26.08 -4.93
C PRO A 235 14.90 25.16 -5.14
N ASP A 236 15.90 25.25 -4.24
CA ASP A 236 17.19 24.55 -4.32
C ASP A 236 17.20 23.17 -3.61
N GLY A 237 16.09 22.76 -2.99
CA GLY A 237 15.80 21.35 -2.75
C GLY A 237 16.41 20.66 -1.52
N GLN A 238 16.96 21.35 -0.52
CA GLN A 238 17.36 20.73 0.76
C GLN A 238 16.78 21.46 1.97
N GLU A 239 15.72 20.90 2.55
CA GLU A 239 15.22 21.30 3.87
C GLU A 239 15.05 20.07 4.76
N HIS A 240 15.45 20.21 6.01
CA HIS A 240 15.10 19.26 7.06
C HIS A 240 13.62 19.36 7.39
N ILE A 241 13.05 18.28 7.92
CA ILE A 241 11.70 18.29 8.49
C ILE A 241 11.63 19.46 9.50
N PRO A 242 10.56 20.29 9.48
CA PRO A 242 10.48 21.46 10.35
C PRO A 242 10.68 21.07 11.82
N ALA A 243 11.40 21.88 12.59
CA ALA A 243 11.76 21.56 13.97
C ALA A 243 10.55 21.37 14.92
N TRP A 244 9.35 21.82 14.52
CA TRP A 244 8.11 21.59 15.27
C TRP A 244 7.49 20.20 15.00
N PHE A 245 8.01 19.44 14.03
CA PHE A 245 7.51 18.11 13.70
C PHE A 245 8.07 17.06 14.67
N PRO A 246 7.27 16.08 15.14
CA PRO A 246 7.70 15.13 16.17
C PRO A 246 8.88 14.24 15.75
N SER A 247 9.98 14.26 16.51
CA SER A 247 11.08 13.28 16.42
C SER A 247 10.72 11.98 17.16
N HIS A 248 11.24 10.84 16.68
CA HIS A 248 10.98 9.53 17.31
C HIS A 248 11.62 9.35 18.69
N ASP A 249 12.57 10.22 19.06
CA ASP A 249 13.08 10.28 20.42
C ASP A 249 12.04 10.97 21.28
N GLY A 250 11.43 10.24 22.23
CA GLY A 250 10.35 10.68 23.12
C GLY A 250 10.70 11.81 24.10
N GLY A 251 11.51 12.79 23.69
CA GLY A 251 11.88 13.98 24.43
C GLY A 251 11.00 15.17 24.05
N SER A 252 10.11 15.53 24.98
CA SER A 252 9.43 16.82 25.10
C SER A 252 8.58 17.30 23.92
N ARG A 253 7.25 17.24 24.09
CA ARG A 253 6.30 18.13 23.40
C ARG A 253 6.77 19.57 23.57
N MET A 254 7.33 20.18 22.53
CA MET A 254 7.57 21.62 22.53
C MET A 254 6.21 22.30 22.41
N LEU A 255 5.79 22.96 23.51
CA LEU A 255 4.62 23.83 23.50
C LEU A 255 4.84 24.88 22.40
N LEU A 256 3.93 24.95 21.43
CA LEU A 256 3.89 26.01 20.45
C LEU A 256 3.95 27.36 21.19
N PRO A 257 4.72 28.35 20.71
CA PRO A 257 4.67 29.68 21.28
C PRO A 257 3.24 30.20 21.08
N THR A 258 2.53 30.44 22.18
CA THR A 258 1.28 31.19 22.16
C THR A 258 1.60 32.62 21.75
N SER A 259 1.60 32.90 20.45
CA SER A 259 1.47 34.28 19.97
C SER A 259 0.01 34.66 20.07
N ALA A 260 -0.23 35.71 20.85
CA ALA A 260 -1.53 36.31 21.06
C ALA A 260 -2.20 36.72 19.74
N GLU A 261 -3.53 36.55 19.72
CA GLU A 261 -4.53 37.22 18.88
C GLU A 261 -4.43 37.03 17.36
N GLY A 262 -5.21 36.07 16.87
CA GLY A 262 -5.61 35.94 15.48
C GLY A 262 -6.55 34.74 15.35
N GLU A 263 -7.85 35.02 15.22
CA GLU A 263 -8.92 34.02 15.13
C GLU A 263 -8.68 33.10 13.90
N VAL A 264 -8.06 31.93 14.10
CA VAL A 264 -7.99 30.90 13.05
C VAL A 264 -9.32 30.17 13.05
N LYS A 265 -10.23 30.61 12.17
CA LYS A 265 -11.40 29.82 11.81
C LYS A 265 -10.92 28.54 11.12
N ALA A 266 -10.97 27.43 11.85
CA ALA A 266 -10.83 26.11 11.27
C ALA A 266 -11.92 25.92 10.21
N VAL A 267 -11.53 25.98 8.93
CA VAL A 267 -12.42 25.58 7.84
C VAL A 267 -12.43 24.06 7.82
N CYS A 268 -13.43 23.50 8.49
CA CYS A 268 -13.80 22.10 8.35
C CYS A 268 -14.31 21.90 6.92
N PHE A 269 -13.49 21.37 6.02
CA PHE A 269 -13.96 20.89 4.73
C PHE A 269 -14.67 19.55 4.96
N ALA A 270 -15.97 19.65 5.24
CA ALA A 270 -16.88 18.52 5.14
C ALA A 270 -16.99 18.07 3.67
N CYS A 271 -17.08 16.75 3.52
CA CYS A 271 -17.17 15.98 2.29
C CYS A 271 -18.14 16.55 1.23
N TRP A 272 -17.70 16.47 -0.02
CA TRP A 272 -18.54 16.27 -1.21
C TRP A 272 -17.89 15.20 -2.09
#